data_AF-A0A7V3W0W6-F1
#
_entry.id   AF-A0A7V3W0W6-F1
#
_cell.length_a   1.000
_cell.length_b   1.000
_cell.length_c   1.000
_cell.angle_alpha   90.00
_cell.angle_beta   90.00
_cell.angle_gamma   90.00
#
_symmetry.space_group_name_H-M   'P 1'
#
loop_
_entity.id
_entity.type
_entity.pdbx_description
1 polymer ?
#
loop_
_entity_poly.entity_id
_entity_poly.type
_entity_poly.pdbx_seq_one_letter_code
_entity_poly.pdbx_strand_id
1 'polypeptide(L)'
;LHLITQRDVRMTKSRTVVDYWLLAMLPENSVIMNPKDARRLGLKDGDRVKVVSATNPEGVWDLKNGRIKPMVGRLQLTETIMPGVITFTLGHGHWATGASDIWIDGRRIVGDERRSRGIHANAAMWVDPYLKNTCMLDPVGGSVSFYDTKVKVVRV
;
A
#
# COMPACT_ATOMS: atom_id res chain seq x y z
N LEU A 1 -5.09 4.84 13.43
CA LEU A 1 -3.84 5.52 13.01
C LEU A 1 -4.16 6.36 11.78
N HIS A 2 -3.51 7.50 11.57
CA HIS A 2 -3.61 8.26 10.32
C HIS A 2 -2.73 7.61 9.26
N LEU A 3 -3.28 7.36 8.07
CA LEU A 3 -2.52 6.84 6.94
C LEU A 3 -2.02 8.00 6.09
N ILE A 4 -0.71 8.09 5.92
CA ILE A 4 -0.07 8.94 4.92
C ILE A 4 0.71 8.08 3.91
N THR A 5 1.25 8.72 2.88
CA THR A 5 2.17 8.07 1.93
C THR A 5 3.46 8.85 1.83
N GLN A 6 4.55 8.16 1.54
CA GLN A 6 5.83 8.79 1.26
C GLN A 6 6.45 8.29 -0.04
N ARG A 7 7.46 9.03 -0.50
CA ARG A 7 8.30 8.64 -1.64
C ARG A 7 9.66 8.19 -1.11
N ASP A 8 10.28 7.29 -1.85
CA ASP A 8 11.67 6.91 -1.67
C ASP A 8 12.42 7.28 -2.94
N VAL A 9 13.67 7.73 -2.80
CA VAL A 9 14.51 8.17 -3.92
C VAL A 9 14.70 7.06 -4.96
N ARG A 10 14.60 5.78 -4.56
CA ARG A 10 14.69 4.61 -5.44
C ARG A 10 13.38 4.33 -6.20
N MET A 11 12.32 5.11 -5.96
CA MET A 11 11.00 4.88 -6.55
C MET A 11 10.42 6.13 -7.21
N THR A 12 10.25 6.07 -8.54
CA THR A 12 9.56 7.11 -9.31
C THR A 12 8.09 6.76 -9.52
N LYS A 13 7.26 7.19 -8.56
CA LYS A 13 5.84 6.84 -8.48
C LYS A 13 5.69 5.31 -8.54
N SER A 14 4.98 4.78 -9.53
CA SER A 14 4.70 3.36 -9.71
C SER A 14 5.32 2.81 -11.00
N ARG A 15 6.49 3.33 -11.42
CA ARG A 15 7.07 3.00 -12.75
C ARG A 15 8.40 2.28 -12.67
N THR A 16 9.16 2.48 -11.61
CA THR A 16 10.54 1.95 -11.48
C THR A 16 10.61 0.59 -10.82
N VAL A 17 9.47 -0.06 -10.55
CA VAL A 17 9.44 -1.47 -10.08
C VAL A 17 10.04 -2.43 -11.11
N VAL A 18 10.17 -2.02 -12.37
CA VAL A 18 10.79 -2.83 -13.43
C VAL A 18 12.31 -2.70 -13.49
N ASP A 19 12.88 -1.75 -12.76
CA ASP A 19 14.32 -1.54 -12.68
C ASP A 19 14.94 -2.46 -11.63
N TYR A 20 15.64 -3.48 -12.10
CA TYR A 20 16.22 -4.51 -11.24
C TYR A 20 17.36 -4.00 -10.37
N TRP A 21 18.05 -2.93 -10.76
CA TRP A 21 19.10 -2.32 -9.94
C TRP A 21 18.49 -1.63 -8.71
N LEU A 22 17.37 -0.94 -8.90
CA LEU A 22 16.64 -0.29 -7.80
C LEU A 22 15.94 -1.32 -6.90
N LEU A 23 15.36 -2.37 -7.48
CA LEU A 23 14.78 -3.48 -6.70
C LEU A 23 15.83 -4.28 -5.92
N ALA A 24 17.06 -4.41 -6.43
CA ALA A 24 18.12 -5.05 -5.66
C ALA A 24 18.46 -4.27 -4.38
N MET A 25 18.34 -2.94 -4.40
CA MET A 25 18.56 -2.08 -3.23
C MET A 25 17.35 -1.98 -2.29
N LEU A 26 16.12 -2.04 -2.82
CA LEU A 26 14.88 -2.02 -2.03
C LEU A 26 13.84 -3.00 -2.62
N PRO A 27 13.93 -4.30 -2.27
CA PRO A 27 13.09 -5.34 -2.86
C PRO A 27 11.60 -5.21 -2.56
N GLU A 28 11.26 -4.68 -1.39
CA GLU A 28 9.90 -4.41 -0.95
C GLU A 28 9.85 -3.19 -0.02
N ASN A 29 8.66 -2.59 0.10
CA ASN A 29 8.38 -1.59 1.11
C ASN A 29 7.74 -2.21 2.35
N SER A 30 7.55 -1.37 3.37
CA SER A 30 7.00 -1.75 4.67
C SER A 30 5.88 -0.80 5.08
N VAL A 31 5.04 -1.25 6.03
CA VAL A 31 4.21 -0.36 6.84
C VAL A 31 5.12 0.21 7.93
N ILE A 32 5.33 1.51 7.91
CA ILE A 32 6.23 2.20 8.84
C ILE A 32 5.39 2.77 10.01
N MET A 33 5.79 2.45 11.24
CA MET A 33 5.04 2.80 12.45
C MET A 33 5.98 3.22 13.59
N ASN A 34 5.51 4.12 14.45
CA ASN A 34 6.23 4.48 15.67
C ASN A 34 6.21 3.32 16.69
N PRO A 35 7.33 2.98 17.37
CA PRO A 35 7.37 1.95 18.41
C PRO A 35 6.33 2.12 19.53
N LYS A 36 5.91 3.36 19.87
CA LYS A 36 4.85 3.62 20.86
C LYS A 36 3.50 3.03 20.43
N ASP A 37 3.13 3.18 19.15
CA ASP A 37 1.90 2.59 18.63
C ASP A 37 2.00 1.07 18.53
N ALA A 38 3.16 0.55 18.13
CA ALA A 38 3.38 -0.88 18.05
C ALA A 38 3.20 -1.55 19.42
N ARG A 39 3.78 -0.95 20.49
CA ARG A 39 3.55 -1.41 21.88
C ARG A 39 2.08 -1.37 22.28
N ARG A 40 1.38 -0.28 21.97
CA ARG A 40 -0.07 -0.14 22.25
C ARG A 40 -0.91 -1.19 21.51
N LEU A 41 -0.47 -1.64 20.34
CA LEU A 41 -1.17 -2.60 19.49
C LEU A 41 -0.67 -4.04 19.66
N GLY A 42 0.34 -4.29 20.51
CA GLY A 42 0.96 -5.60 20.67
C GLY A 42 1.70 -6.12 19.43
N LEU A 43 2.19 -5.22 18.58
CA LEU A 43 2.93 -5.52 17.35
C LEU A 43 4.44 -5.45 17.58
N LYS A 44 5.19 -6.25 16.82
CA LYS A 44 6.66 -6.28 16.84
C LYS A 44 7.24 -5.91 15.48
N ASP A 45 8.48 -5.42 15.49
CA ASP A 45 9.19 -5.16 14.25
C ASP A 45 9.29 -6.43 13.39
N GLY A 46 9.06 -6.29 12.09
CA GLY A 46 9.02 -7.40 11.15
C GLY A 46 7.70 -8.18 11.09
N ASP A 47 6.72 -7.91 11.96
CA ASP A 47 5.41 -8.56 11.88
C ASP A 47 4.76 -8.36 10.51
N ARG A 48 4.04 -9.37 10.02
CA ARG A 48 3.16 -9.22 8.87
C ARG A 48 1.86 -8.59 9.34
N VAL A 49 1.53 -7.43 8.78
CA VAL A 49 0.37 -6.65 9.17
C VAL A 49 -0.52 -6.34 7.98
N LYS A 50 -1.84 -6.33 8.22
CA LYS A 50 -2.86 -5.91 7.26
C LYS A 50 -3.38 -4.53 7.62
N VAL A 51 -3.55 -3.68 6.62
CA VAL A 51 -4.16 -2.35 6.77
C VAL A 51 -5.63 -2.44 6.40
N VAL A 52 -6.51 -2.02 7.31
CA VAL A 52 -7.98 -1.97 7.09
C VAL A 52 -8.50 -0.57 7.42
N SER A 53 -9.60 -0.16 6.77
CA SER A 53 -10.25 1.13 7.01
C SER A 53 -11.76 0.96 7.17
N ALA A 54 -12.46 2.05 7.49
CA ALA A 54 -13.91 2.02 7.63
C ALA A 54 -14.63 1.66 6.32
N THR A 55 -14.10 2.10 5.18
CA THR A 55 -14.64 1.84 3.84
C THR A 55 -14.00 0.62 3.16
N ASN A 56 -12.97 0.04 3.78
CA ASN A 56 -12.35 -1.22 3.37
C ASN A 56 -12.05 -2.11 4.60
N PRO A 57 -13.09 -2.71 5.20
CA PRO A 57 -12.94 -3.49 6.43
C PRO A 57 -12.17 -4.80 6.21
N GLU A 58 -12.19 -5.35 4.99
CA GLU A 58 -11.48 -6.58 4.65
C GLU A 58 -9.97 -6.37 4.45
N GLY A 59 -9.56 -5.12 4.15
CA GLY A 59 -8.17 -4.78 3.90
C GLY A 59 -7.65 -5.38 2.59
N VAL A 60 -8.47 -5.33 1.53
CA VAL A 60 -8.15 -5.93 0.24
C VAL A 60 -8.33 -4.95 -0.91
N TRP A 61 -7.59 -5.14 -1.97
CA TRP A 61 -7.80 -4.48 -3.25
C TRP A 61 -8.51 -5.44 -4.18
N ASP A 62 -9.79 -5.20 -4.44
CA ASP A 62 -10.53 -5.86 -5.51
C ASP A 62 -10.16 -5.21 -6.85
N LEU A 63 -9.46 -5.98 -7.70
CA LEU A 63 -8.95 -5.52 -8.99
C LEU A 63 -10.02 -5.58 -10.10
N LYS A 64 -11.24 -6.02 -9.79
CA LYS A 64 -12.37 -6.15 -10.72
C LYS A 64 -12.08 -7.03 -11.94
N ASN A 65 -11.09 -7.91 -11.82
CA ASN A 65 -10.67 -8.87 -12.85
C ASN A 65 -10.62 -10.31 -12.31
N GLY A 66 -11.40 -10.59 -11.26
CA GLY A 66 -11.41 -11.88 -10.57
C GLY A 66 -10.25 -12.09 -9.59
N ARG A 67 -9.36 -11.11 -9.42
CA ARG A 67 -8.27 -11.16 -8.44
C ARG A 67 -8.47 -10.16 -7.31
N ILE A 68 -8.14 -10.60 -6.12
CA ILE A 68 -8.16 -9.80 -4.89
C ILE A 68 -6.75 -9.80 -4.32
N LYS A 69 -6.20 -8.62 -4.04
CA LYS A 69 -4.87 -8.47 -3.44
C LYS A 69 -4.97 -7.98 -2.00
N PRO A 70 -4.51 -8.74 -0.98
CA PRO A 70 -4.54 -8.27 0.39
C PRO A 70 -3.56 -7.11 0.59
N MET A 71 -3.97 -6.09 1.37
CA MET A 71 -3.11 -4.98 1.78
C MET A 71 -2.27 -5.39 2.99
N VAL A 72 -1.41 -6.39 2.76
CA VAL A 72 -0.50 -6.95 3.76
C VAL A 72 0.93 -6.54 3.44
N GLY A 73 1.65 -6.10 4.46
CA GLY A 73 3.06 -5.73 4.36
C GLY A 73 3.83 -6.08 5.63
N ARG A 74 5.15 -6.03 5.55
CA ARG A 74 6.02 -6.13 6.71
C ARG A 74 5.93 -4.85 7.54
N LEU A 75 5.87 -4.95 8.86
CA LEU A 75 5.96 -3.82 9.77
C LEU A 75 7.42 -3.41 9.95
N GLN A 76 7.68 -2.12 9.84
CA GLN A 76 8.97 -1.50 10.16
C GLN A 76 8.75 -0.46 11.25
N LEU A 77 9.41 -0.64 12.38
CA LEU A 77 9.35 0.31 13.49
C LEU A 77 10.45 1.36 13.37
N THR A 78 10.09 2.62 13.59
CA THR A 78 11.05 3.74 13.60
C THR A 78 10.53 4.88 14.46
N GLU A 79 11.43 5.56 15.17
CA GLU A 79 11.08 6.79 15.91
C GLU A 79 11.02 8.03 14.99
N THR A 80 11.34 7.89 13.70
CA THR A 80 11.32 8.99 12.71
C THR A 80 9.92 9.35 12.21
N ILE A 81 8.88 8.64 12.67
CA ILE A 81 7.48 8.91 12.33
C ILE A 81 6.71 9.32 13.60
N MET A 82 5.81 10.28 13.44
CA MET A 82 4.97 10.78 14.53
C MET A 82 4.08 9.66 15.10
N PRO A 83 3.99 9.52 16.44
CA PRO A 83 3.01 8.64 17.06
C PRO A 83 1.58 8.94 16.59
N GLY A 84 0.80 7.91 16.33
CA GLY A 84 -0.55 7.98 15.78
C GLY A 84 -0.61 7.95 14.25
N VAL A 85 0.53 8.03 13.55
CA VAL A 85 0.66 8.05 12.09
C VAL A 85 1.35 6.78 11.60
N ILE A 86 0.90 6.26 10.46
CA ILE A 86 1.61 5.24 9.69
C ILE A 86 1.80 5.70 8.26
N THR A 87 2.85 5.19 7.62
CA THR A 87 3.10 5.43 6.20
C THR A 87 3.53 4.16 5.50
N PHE A 88 3.48 4.19 4.18
CA PHE A 88 4.18 3.25 3.33
C PHE A 88 4.79 4.02 2.16
N THR A 89 5.90 3.51 1.65
CA THR A 89 6.52 4.07 0.45
C THR A 89 5.71 3.66 -0.77
N LEU A 90 5.24 4.62 -1.58
CA LEU A 90 4.63 4.31 -2.87
C LEU A 90 5.70 3.86 -3.88
N GLY A 91 5.43 2.76 -4.58
CA GLY A 91 6.30 2.24 -5.65
C GLY A 91 6.33 0.72 -5.76
N HIS A 92 5.90 0.02 -4.70
CA HIS A 92 5.83 -1.44 -4.62
C HIS A 92 4.38 -1.94 -4.58
N GLY A 93 4.21 -3.26 -4.41
CA GLY A 93 2.90 -3.88 -4.25
C GLY A 93 2.12 -3.98 -5.56
N HIS A 94 2.79 -4.05 -6.71
CA HIS A 94 2.12 -4.10 -8.01
C HIS A 94 1.33 -5.38 -8.21
N TRP A 95 0.27 -5.29 -8.99
CA TRP A 95 -0.45 -6.44 -9.54
C TRP A 95 -0.35 -6.47 -11.07
N ALA A 96 0.00 -5.35 -11.71
CA ALA A 96 0.28 -5.22 -13.14
C ALA A 96 1.77 -4.92 -13.36
N THR A 97 2.13 -4.21 -14.44
CA THR A 97 3.51 -3.77 -14.70
C THR A 97 4.49 -4.96 -14.80
N GLY A 98 4.01 -6.07 -15.36
CA GLY A 98 4.75 -7.33 -15.45
C GLY A 98 4.88 -8.09 -14.13
N ALA A 99 4.12 -7.74 -13.08
CA ALA A 99 4.06 -8.50 -11.82
C ALA A 99 3.10 -9.71 -11.87
N SER A 100 2.22 -9.74 -12.87
CA SER A 100 1.29 -10.83 -13.13
C SER A 100 1.48 -11.34 -14.55
N ASP A 101 1.11 -12.60 -14.77
CA ASP A 101 0.98 -13.15 -16.10
C ASP A 101 -0.02 -12.36 -16.94
N ILE A 102 0.30 -12.19 -18.22
CA ILE A 102 -0.60 -11.64 -19.23
C ILE A 102 -0.66 -12.59 -20.43
N TRP A 103 -1.78 -12.57 -21.15
CA TRP A 103 -1.96 -13.34 -22.38
C TRP A 103 -2.05 -12.40 -23.57
N ILE A 104 -1.23 -12.62 -24.59
CA ILE A 104 -1.23 -11.86 -25.85
C ILE A 104 -1.28 -12.90 -26.98
N ASP A 105 -2.30 -12.83 -27.83
CA ASP A 105 -2.50 -13.73 -28.98
C ASP A 105 -2.38 -15.22 -28.61
N GLY A 106 -2.99 -15.62 -27.49
CA GLY A 106 -2.94 -17.00 -26.99
C GLY A 106 -1.60 -17.42 -26.37
N ARG A 107 -0.60 -16.52 -26.30
CA ARG A 107 0.68 -16.77 -25.64
C ARG A 107 0.70 -16.19 -24.23
N ARG A 108 1.11 -17.00 -23.26
CA ARG A 108 1.33 -16.58 -21.87
C ARG A 108 2.70 -15.91 -21.75
N ILE A 109 2.70 -14.66 -21.29
CA ILE A 109 3.90 -13.95 -20.84
C ILE A 109 3.91 -14.05 -19.33
N VAL A 110 4.95 -14.71 -18.79
CA VAL A 110 5.07 -14.96 -17.35
C VAL A 110 5.42 -13.67 -16.62
N GLY A 111 4.69 -13.40 -15.53
CA GLY A 111 4.94 -12.29 -14.64
C GLY A 111 6.17 -12.51 -13.77
N ASP A 112 6.80 -11.42 -13.36
CA ASP A 112 7.92 -11.38 -12.42
C ASP A 112 7.42 -11.05 -11.02
N GLU A 113 7.31 -12.07 -10.16
CA GLU A 113 6.80 -11.97 -8.79
C GLU A 113 7.58 -10.96 -7.93
N ARG A 114 8.84 -10.68 -8.26
CA ARG A 114 9.62 -9.65 -7.54
C ARG A 114 8.93 -8.28 -7.59
N ARG A 115 8.21 -8.00 -8.68
CA ARG A 115 7.48 -6.73 -8.87
C ARG A 115 6.20 -6.65 -8.04
N SER A 116 5.65 -7.79 -7.60
CA SER A 116 4.44 -7.81 -6.77
C SER A 116 4.68 -7.66 -5.27
N ARG A 117 5.95 -7.75 -4.83
CA ARG A 117 6.35 -7.70 -3.42
C ARG A 117 6.02 -6.36 -2.77
N GLY A 118 5.94 -6.36 -1.44
CA GLY A 118 5.53 -5.19 -0.66
C GLY A 118 4.02 -4.96 -0.63
N ILE A 119 3.63 -3.82 -0.06
CA ILE A 119 2.26 -3.39 0.19
C ILE A 119 1.91 -2.15 -0.66
N HIS A 120 0.65 -2.10 -1.10
CA HIS A 120 0.06 -0.89 -1.67
C HIS A 120 -1.26 -0.58 -0.97
N ALA A 121 -1.23 0.33 0.01
CA ALA A 121 -2.38 0.57 0.89
C ALA A 121 -3.33 1.68 0.40
N ASN A 122 -3.24 2.14 -0.85
CA ASN A 122 -4.19 3.14 -1.37
C ASN A 122 -5.64 2.66 -1.33
N ALA A 123 -5.90 1.36 -1.48
CA ALA A 123 -7.27 0.83 -1.40
C ALA A 123 -7.85 0.92 0.02
N ALA A 124 -7.04 1.22 1.05
CA ALA A 124 -7.53 1.54 2.39
C ALA A 124 -7.96 3.01 2.52
N MET A 125 -7.56 3.89 1.59
CA MET A 125 -7.92 5.31 1.64
C MET A 125 -9.43 5.49 1.49
N TRP A 126 -9.94 6.51 2.18
CA TRP A 126 -11.37 6.70 2.36
C TRP A 126 -12.09 6.97 1.03
N VAL A 127 -12.99 6.07 0.65
CA VAL A 127 -13.94 6.27 -0.45
C VAL A 127 -15.06 7.21 0.02
N ASP A 128 -15.32 8.26 -0.76
CA ASP A 128 -16.37 9.24 -0.49
C ASP A 128 -17.72 8.53 -0.28
N PRO A 129 -18.40 8.72 0.86
CA PRO A 129 -19.62 7.98 1.18
C PRO A 129 -20.81 8.38 0.32
N TYR A 130 -20.78 9.57 -0.29
CA TYR A 130 -21.81 10.06 -1.19
C TYR A 130 -21.57 9.57 -2.62
N LEU A 131 -20.36 9.78 -3.17
CA LEU A 131 -20.02 9.42 -4.55
C LEU A 131 -19.70 7.93 -4.75
N LYS A 132 -19.19 7.26 -3.71
CA LYS A 132 -18.94 5.80 -3.64
C LYS A 132 -17.97 5.21 -4.66
N ASN A 133 -17.37 6.02 -5.52
CA ASN A 133 -16.45 5.58 -6.57
C ASN A 133 -15.11 6.34 -6.59
N THR A 134 -14.96 7.34 -5.74
CA THR A 134 -13.76 8.19 -5.66
C THR A 134 -13.41 8.47 -4.20
N CYS A 135 -12.22 9.02 -3.94
CA CYS A 135 -11.88 9.52 -2.61
C CYS A 135 -12.62 10.82 -2.29
N MET A 136 -12.49 11.29 -1.04
CA MET A 136 -12.93 12.62 -0.65
C MET A 136 -12.31 13.70 -1.55
N LEU A 137 -13.07 14.76 -1.85
CA LEU A 137 -12.68 15.81 -2.79
C LEU A 137 -12.57 17.16 -2.06
N ASP A 138 -11.58 17.96 -2.46
CA ASP A 138 -11.56 19.39 -2.13
C ASP A 138 -12.48 20.14 -3.11
N PRO A 139 -13.61 20.71 -2.63
CA PRO A 139 -14.58 21.37 -3.51
C PRO A 139 -14.07 22.68 -4.10
N VAL A 140 -12.97 23.25 -3.58
CA VAL A 140 -12.40 24.51 -4.08
C VAL A 140 -11.30 24.25 -5.09
N GLY A 141 -10.29 23.44 -4.73
CA GLY A 141 -9.13 23.16 -5.57
C GLY A 141 -9.31 22.00 -6.55
N GLY A 142 -10.39 21.22 -6.44
CA GLY A 142 -10.61 20.02 -7.25
C GLY A 142 -9.62 18.89 -6.96
N SER A 143 -8.87 18.99 -5.84
CA SER A 143 -7.88 18.01 -5.45
C SER A 143 -8.52 16.80 -4.78
N VAL A 144 -7.74 15.73 -4.70
CA VAL A 144 -8.07 14.49 -4.02
C VAL A 144 -7.58 14.54 -2.57
N SER A 145 -8.47 14.28 -1.60
CA SER A 145 -8.06 14.12 -0.19
C SER A 145 -7.78 12.65 0.13
N PHE A 146 -6.51 12.31 0.22
CA PHE A 146 -6.03 10.98 0.57
C PHE A 146 -5.63 10.84 2.05
N TYR A 147 -5.14 11.92 2.67
CA TYR A 147 -4.44 11.85 3.96
C TYR A 147 -5.35 11.98 5.19
N ASP A 148 -6.65 12.18 4.98
CA ASP A 148 -7.66 12.20 6.06
C ASP A 148 -8.09 10.79 6.50
N THR A 149 -7.52 9.74 5.89
CA THR A 149 -7.92 8.36 6.16
C THR A 149 -7.38 7.87 7.52
N LYS A 150 -8.32 7.41 8.37
CA LYS A 150 -8.00 6.62 9.56
C LYS A 150 -8.04 5.12 9.24
N VAL A 151 -7.01 4.41 9.68
CA VAL A 151 -6.87 2.97 9.48
C VAL A 151 -6.60 2.24 10.79
N LYS A 152 -6.93 0.94 10.82
CA LYS A 152 -6.44 -0.02 11.80
C LYS A 152 -5.35 -0.87 11.15
N VAL A 153 -4.35 -1.23 11.94
CA VAL A 153 -3.29 -2.17 11.55
C VAL A 153 -3.49 -3.41 12.39
N VAL A 154 -3.70 -4.55 11.73
CA VAL A 154 -3.96 -5.83 12.39
C VAL A 154 -2.87 -6.82 12.03
N ARG A 155 -2.40 -7.60 13.00
CA ARG A 155 -1.48 -8.71 12.73
C ARG A 155 -2.19 -9.75 11.86
N VAL A 156 -1.48 -10.31 10.89
CA VAL A 156 -1.94 -11.43 10.05
C VAL A 156 -1.74 -12.75 10.78
#